data_AF-A0A2M9AS84-F1
#
_entry.id   AF-A0A2M9AS84-F1
#
_cell.length_a   1.000
_cell.length_b   1.000
_cell.length_c   1.000
_cell.angle_alpha   90.00
_cell.angle_beta   90.00
_cell.angle_gamma   90.00
#
_symmetry.space_group_name_H-M   'P 1'
#
loop_
_entity.id
_entity.type
_entity.pdbx_description
1 polymer ?
#
loop_
_entity_poly.entity_id
_entity_poly.type
_entity_poly.pdbx_seq_one_letter_code
_entity_poly.pdbx_strand_id
1 'polypeptide(L)'
;MSDPAPVSRSAQRHLDLIRHHEETLARYQADPAVAEWLRQFRGDGARFLERYATERASALVDGRSFWDINQREEADLVQEATERLWEIQQRKLFELQCRWRAEEVRLPAELVVLSQDFERWGARIEQCPLVPPIAAAEVESYLAYLLSDACTDADDDSGRPREWQNYERFRRYLLLEAEGQDPEQVRREAGRNPEPGLGGLMGMLADFFLDYPAWYAHCDAVAGPPNLVLYLPDLRGEKEEYYRHLGRTGKAPDVYEEPDGGDEPAPVDPPLTAPDADPPLRYLSYNQFDSLTDTLMREFETPELLRFHEALLHEPTMAPVAAPGTDDDDDDDYEQDDENEAALAELGAEAGRVLLEIPERLPIEAHPDWRVALHRTWLGWRKQRLATALQAAYADYAAREQAGQPHPSPYSKSDDLSDLARKSWKQVRKLILKGRERAGEPRDFNF
;
A
#
# COMPACT_ATOMS: atom_id res chain seq x y z
N MET A 1 19.90 12.10 51.57
CA MET A 1 19.71 10.80 50.89
C MET A 1 19.27 11.18 49.49
N SER A 2 20.17 11.09 48.51
CA SER A 2 19.81 11.38 47.11
C SER A 2 18.89 10.29 46.62
N ASP A 3 17.74 10.65 46.04
CA ASP A 3 16.93 9.69 45.31
C ASP A 3 17.78 9.05 44.21
N PRO A 4 17.71 7.72 44.05
CA PRO A 4 18.40 7.05 42.96
C PRO A 4 17.88 7.60 41.63
N ALA A 5 18.81 7.88 40.71
CA ALA A 5 18.47 8.34 39.37
C ALA A 5 17.50 7.34 38.70
N PRO A 6 16.51 7.83 37.92
CA PRO A 6 15.55 6.96 37.27
C PRO A 6 16.29 5.97 36.34
N VAL A 7 16.02 4.68 36.51
CA VAL A 7 16.54 3.59 35.68
C VAL A 7 15.99 3.77 34.26
N SER A 8 16.82 3.55 33.24
CA SER A 8 16.38 3.63 31.83
C SER A 8 15.34 2.56 31.53
N ARG A 9 14.43 2.81 30.58
CA ARG A 9 13.40 1.82 30.18
C ARG A 9 14.00 0.47 29.77
N SER A 10 15.13 0.49 29.06
CA SER A 10 15.85 -0.73 28.66
C SER A 10 16.43 -1.50 29.84
N ALA A 11 16.96 -0.79 30.86
CA ALA A 11 17.50 -1.43 32.05
C ALA A 11 16.38 -2.00 32.92
N GLN A 12 15.24 -1.30 33.03
CA GLN A 12 14.06 -1.81 33.73
C GLN A 12 13.51 -3.07 33.06
N ARG A 13 13.38 -3.07 31.73
CA ARG A 13 12.98 -4.25 30.95
C ARG A 13 13.87 -5.47 31.24
N HIS A 14 15.19 -5.30 31.23
CA HIS A 14 16.13 -6.38 31.51
C HIS A 14 15.98 -6.93 32.94
N LEU A 15 15.77 -6.06 33.93
CA LEU A 15 15.52 -6.47 35.32
C LEU A 15 14.20 -7.25 35.45
N ASP A 16 13.15 -6.83 34.73
CA ASP A 16 11.86 -7.52 34.75
C ASP A 16 11.95 -8.91 34.07
N LEU A 17 12.71 -9.05 32.98
CA LEU A 17 13.00 -10.34 32.35
C LEU A 17 13.72 -11.30 33.30
N ILE A 18 14.78 -10.85 33.97
CA ILE A 18 15.52 -11.66 34.95
C ILE A 18 14.59 -12.09 36.08
N ARG A 19 13.83 -11.15 36.65
CA ARG A 19 12.90 -11.43 37.75
C ARG A 19 11.89 -12.50 37.36
N HIS A 20 11.21 -12.34 36.23
CA HIS A 20 10.18 -13.29 35.81
C HIS A 20 10.74 -14.65 35.39
N HIS A 21 11.95 -14.69 34.85
CA HIS A 21 12.65 -15.93 34.57
C HIS A 21 12.95 -16.71 35.86
N GLU A 22 13.55 -16.06 36.87
CA GLU A 22 13.85 -16.68 38.17
C GLU A 22 12.59 -17.14 38.91
N GLU A 23 11.53 -16.32 38.92
CA GLU A 23 10.22 -16.68 39.48
C GLU A 23 9.62 -17.92 38.80
N THR A 24 9.76 -18.01 37.48
CA THR A 24 9.24 -19.14 36.70
C THR A 24 10.02 -20.41 37.02
N LEU A 25 11.35 -20.38 37.04
CA LEU A 25 12.16 -21.53 37.42
C LEU A 25 11.81 -22.03 38.82
N ALA A 26 11.74 -21.11 39.80
CA ALA A 26 11.40 -21.46 41.17
C ALA A 26 10.02 -22.11 41.28
N ARG A 27 9.01 -21.58 40.56
CA ARG A 27 7.65 -22.14 40.52
C ARG A 27 7.64 -23.55 39.91
N TYR A 28 8.23 -23.71 38.73
CA TYR A 28 8.11 -24.95 37.95
C TYR A 28 8.99 -26.09 38.45
N GLN A 29 10.12 -25.78 39.11
CA GLN A 29 10.92 -26.79 39.80
C GLN A 29 10.22 -27.35 41.06
N ALA A 30 9.38 -26.53 41.70
CA ALA A 30 8.64 -26.93 42.89
C ALA A 30 7.31 -27.64 42.57
N ASP A 31 6.84 -27.61 41.31
CA ASP A 31 5.54 -28.15 40.91
C ASP A 31 5.63 -29.66 40.57
N PRO A 32 4.98 -30.54 41.36
CA PRO A 32 5.00 -31.98 41.10
C PRO A 32 4.30 -32.37 39.79
N ALA A 33 3.35 -31.58 39.29
CA ALA A 33 2.65 -31.86 38.02
C ALA A 33 3.60 -31.64 36.82
N VAL A 34 4.41 -30.58 36.87
CA VAL A 34 5.46 -30.31 35.88
C VAL A 34 6.53 -31.39 35.94
N ALA A 35 6.93 -31.81 37.15
CA ALA A 35 7.89 -32.89 37.33
C ALA A 35 7.38 -34.23 36.78
N GLU A 36 6.09 -34.52 36.87
CA GLU A 36 5.46 -35.69 36.25
C GLU A 36 5.42 -35.56 34.72
N TRP A 37 5.06 -34.39 34.20
CA TRP A 37 5.03 -34.09 32.78
C TRP A 37 6.41 -34.29 32.13
N LEU A 38 7.48 -33.78 32.76
CA LEU A 38 8.85 -33.90 32.27
C LEU A 38 9.38 -35.34 32.23
N ARG A 39 8.87 -36.26 33.07
CA ARG A 39 9.29 -37.68 33.07
C ARG A 39 8.95 -38.41 31.77
N GLN A 40 8.08 -37.84 30.94
CA GLN A 40 7.67 -38.41 29.66
C GLN A 40 8.74 -38.24 28.57
N PHE A 41 9.72 -37.36 28.79
CA PHE A 41 10.78 -37.06 27.83
C PHE A 41 12.14 -37.59 28.30
N ARG A 42 12.98 -38.08 27.37
CA ARG A 42 14.39 -38.42 27.65
C ARG A 42 15.27 -37.23 27.27
N GLY A 43 15.83 -36.51 28.24
CA GLY A 43 16.69 -35.36 27.97
C GLY A 43 16.96 -34.50 29.19
N ASP A 44 17.60 -33.36 28.98
CA ASP A 44 17.90 -32.39 30.03
C ASP A 44 16.67 -31.50 30.30
N GLY A 45 15.78 -31.97 31.18
CA GLY A 45 14.59 -31.24 31.59
C GLY A 45 14.90 -29.90 32.28
N ALA A 46 16.08 -29.75 32.88
CA ALA A 46 16.49 -28.47 33.46
C ALA A 46 16.74 -27.43 32.36
N ARG A 47 17.44 -27.82 31.28
CA ARG A 47 17.66 -26.95 30.12
C ARG A 47 16.35 -26.56 29.41
N PHE A 48 15.37 -27.45 29.38
CA PHE A 48 14.03 -27.11 28.87
C PHE A 48 13.33 -26.08 29.76
N LEU A 49 13.33 -26.29 31.09
CA LEU A 49 12.74 -25.34 32.05
C LEU A 49 13.40 -23.96 31.99
N GLU A 50 14.72 -23.90 31.79
CA GLU A 50 15.46 -22.66 31.55
C GLU A 50 14.91 -21.90 30.33
N ARG A 51 14.81 -22.58 29.17
CA ARG A 51 14.25 -21.96 27.97
C ARG A 51 12.78 -21.56 28.15
N TYR A 52 11.97 -22.42 28.75
CA TYR A 52 10.58 -22.13 29.04
C TYR A 52 10.44 -20.90 29.94
N ALA A 53 11.28 -20.78 30.98
CA ALA A 53 11.31 -19.62 31.85
C ALA A 53 11.71 -18.34 31.10
N THR A 54 12.64 -18.43 30.15
CA THR A 54 12.98 -17.32 29.24
C THR A 54 11.79 -16.93 28.36
N GLU A 55 11.15 -17.87 27.66
CA GLU A 55 10.02 -17.59 26.76
C GLU A 55 8.82 -17.01 27.52
N ARG A 56 8.51 -17.58 28.69
CA ARG A 56 7.45 -17.06 29.57
C ARG A 56 7.78 -15.66 30.09
N ALA A 57 9.03 -15.39 30.46
CA ALA A 57 9.46 -14.06 30.88
C ALA A 57 9.32 -13.05 29.75
N SER A 58 9.73 -13.41 28.53
CA SER A 58 9.51 -12.58 27.33
C SER A 58 8.02 -12.32 27.09
N ALA A 59 7.16 -13.34 27.17
CA ALA A 59 5.71 -13.18 27.00
C ALA A 59 5.09 -12.24 28.06
N LEU A 60 5.58 -12.28 29.30
CA LEU A 60 5.13 -11.39 30.37
C LEU A 60 5.59 -9.94 30.21
N VAL A 61 6.83 -9.74 29.74
CA VAL A 61 7.45 -8.41 29.65
C VAL A 61 7.09 -7.72 28.34
N ASP A 62 7.14 -8.44 27.23
CA ASP A 62 7.00 -7.89 25.89
C ASP A 62 5.72 -8.35 25.18
N GLY A 63 5.16 -9.51 25.54
CA GLY A 63 4.08 -10.12 24.77
C GLY A 63 2.80 -9.28 24.70
N ARG A 64 2.56 -8.36 25.65
CA ARG A 64 1.50 -7.35 25.52
C ARG A 64 1.78 -6.34 24.40
N SER A 65 3.01 -5.86 24.29
CA SER A 65 3.40 -4.93 23.21
C SER A 65 3.30 -5.62 21.86
N PHE A 66 3.76 -6.87 21.76
CA PHE A 66 3.60 -7.69 20.56
C PHE A 66 2.12 -7.91 20.20
N TRP A 67 1.29 -8.23 21.19
CA TRP A 67 -0.15 -8.35 20.98
C TRP A 67 -0.76 -7.04 20.51
N ASP A 68 -0.43 -5.92 21.15
CA ASP A 68 -0.92 -4.59 20.75
C ASP A 68 -0.50 -4.24 19.31
N ILE A 69 0.67 -4.69 18.84
CA ILE A 69 1.11 -4.45 17.46
C ILE A 69 0.42 -5.45 16.49
N ASN A 70 0.23 -6.72 16.82
CA ASN A 70 -0.54 -7.67 15.99
C ASN A 70 -1.98 -7.20 15.79
N GLN A 71 -2.60 -6.67 16.86
CA GLN A 71 -3.91 -6.05 16.77
C GLN A 71 -3.91 -4.80 15.87
N ARG A 72 -2.78 -4.08 15.78
CA ARG A 72 -2.63 -2.98 14.82
C ARG A 72 -2.51 -3.51 13.41
N GLU A 73 -1.69 -4.51 13.14
CA GLU A 73 -1.57 -5.09 11.80
C GLU A 73 -2.92 -5.64 11.28
N GLU A 74 -3.70 -6.31 12.13
CA GLU A 74 -5.04 -6.76 11.76
C GLU A 74 -5.98 -5.56 11.50
N ALA A 75 -5.91 -4.52 12.32
CA ALA A 75 -6.68 -3.29 12.10
C ALA A 75 -6.24 -2.57 10.81
N ASP A 76 -4.94 -2.58 10.49
CA ASP A 76 -4.35 -1.97 9.30
C ASP A 76 -4.82 -2.73 8.05
N LEU A 77 -4.83 -4.07 8.07
CA LEU A 77 -5.39 -4.89 6.99
C LEU A 77 -6.90 -4.63 6.77
N VAL A 78 -7.66 -4.46 7.86
CA VAL A 78 -9.09 -4.12 7.77
C VAL A 78 -9.30 -2.71 7.21
N GLN A 79 -8.48 -1.75 7.64
CA GLN A 79 -8.50 -0.40 7.11
C GLN A 79 -8.15 -0.38 5.63
N GLU A 80 -7.05 -1.02 5.24
CA GLU A 80 -6.61 -1.14 3.85
C GLU A 80 -7.68 -1.84 3.00
N ALA A 81 -8.23 -2.97 3.46
CA ALA A 81 -9.34 -3.64 2.80
C ALA A 81 -10.54 -2.69 2.57
N THR A 82 -10.86 -1.87 3.57
CA THR A 82 -11.91 -0.86 3.45
C THR A 82 -11.55 0.18 2.38
N GLU A 83 -10.33 0.70 2.38
CA GLU A 83 -9.83 1.65 1.36
C GLU A 83 -9.89 1.05 -0.05
N ARG A 84 -9.49 -0.21 -0.21
CA ARG A 84 -9.49 -0.96 -1.47
C ARG A 84 -10.89 -1.13 -2.07
N LEU A 85 -11.94 -1.31 -1.24
CA LEU A 85 -13.32 -1.31 -1.74
C LEU A 85 -13.69 0.00 -2.46
N TRP A 86 -13.18 1.13 -1.99
CA TRP A 86 -13.51 2.41 -2.61
C TRP A 86 -12.80 2.62 -3.94
N GLU A 87 -11.72 1.91 -4.24
CA GLU A 87 -11.10 1.92 -5.57
C GLU A 87 -12.03 1.41 -6.66
N ILE A 88 -12.90 0.45 -6.31
CA ILE A 88 -13.97 -0.02 -7.20
C ILE A 88 -14.91 1.14 -7.55
N GLN A 89 -15.33 1.93 -6.56
CA GLN A 89 -16.18 3.10 -6.81
C GLN A 89 -15.43 4.23 -7.53
N GLN A 90 -14.15 4.44 -7.22
CA GLN A 90 -13.31 5.41 -7.91
C GLN A 90 -13.26 5.09 -9.41
N ARG A 91 -13.06 3.81 -9.76
CA ARG A 91 -13.06 3.36 -11.16
C ARG A 91 -14.40 3.63 -11.84
N LYS A 92 -15.52 3.33 -11.19
CA LYS A 92 -16.86 3.60 -11.74
C LYS A 92 -17.08 5.10 -11.97
N LEU A 93 -16.63 5.94 -11.04
CA LEU A 93 -16.72 7.39 -11.18
C LEU A 93 -15.84 7.90 -12.32
N PHE A 94 -14.65 7.31 -12.49
CA PHE A 94 -13.73 7.65 -13.57
C PHE A 94 -14.26 7.24 -14.95
N GLU A 95 -14.86 6.06 -15.07
CA GLU A 95 -15.53 5.63 -16.31
C GLU A 95 -16.70 6.56 -16.64
N LEU A 96 -17.47 6.95 -15.63
CA LEU A 96 -18.54 7.92 -15.80
C LEU A 96 -18.00 9.29 -16.25
N GLN A 97 -16.86 9.73 -15.69
CA GLN A 97 -16.16 10.94 -16.11
C GLN A 97 -15.80 10.87 -17.59
N CYS A 98 -15.15 9.80 -18.04
CA CYS A 98 -14.76 9.62 -19.44
C CYS A 98 -15.96 9.70 -20.39
N ARG A 99 -17.04 8.99 -20.08
CA ARG A 99 -18.28 8.99 -20.90
C ARG A 99 -18.99 10.34 -20.88
N TRP A 100 -18.95 11.06 -19.74
CA TRP A 100 -19.50 12.41 -19.64
C TRP A 100 -18.70 13.40 -20.49
N ARG A 101 -17.37 13.30 -20.46
CA ARG A 101 -16.45 14.12 -21.27
C ARG A 101 -16.67 13.91 -22.77
N ALA A 102 -16.98 12.67 -23.16
CA ALA A 102 -17.36 12.29 -24.51
C ALA A 102 -18.80 12.61 -24.90
N GLU A 103 -19.57 13.25 -24.02
CA GLU A 103 -20.98 13.60 -24.21
C GLU A 103 -21.92 12.40 -24.44
N GLU A 104 -21.50 11.17 -24.13
CA GLU A 104 -22.34 9.97 -24.21
C GLU A 104 -23.44 9.96 -23.13
N VAL A 105 -23.15 10.58 -21.98
CA VAL A 105 -24.06 10.65 -20.84
C VAL A 105 -24.27 12.09 -20.39
N ARG A 106 -25.48 12.37 -19.91
CA ARG A 106 -25.83 13.66 -19.29
C ARG A 106 -26.07 13.45 -17.81
N LEU A 107 -25.39 14.25 -16.99
CA LEU A 107 -25.53 14.23 -15.54
C LEU A 107 -26.30 15.47 -15.06
N PRO A 108 -26.94 15.40 -13.88
CA PRO A 108 -27.64 16.54 -13.31
C PRO A 108 -26.68 17.72 -13.04
N ALA A 109 -27.04 18.92 -13.50
CA ALA A 109 -26.20 20.12 -13.41
C ALA A 109 -25.99 20.60 -11.96
N GLU A 110 -26.83 20.16 -11.02
CA GLU A 110 -26.65 20.40 -9.60
C GLU A 110 -25.52 19.55 -9.00
N LEU A 111 -25.13 18.45 -9.65
CA LEU A 111 -24.07 17.55 -9.20
C LEU A 111 -22.76 17.76 -9.97
N VAL A 112 -22.84 17.90 -11.30
CA VAL A 112 -21.69 17.98 -12.21
C VAL A 112 -21.94 19.05 -13.27
N VAL A 113 -21.04 20.03 -13.34
CA VAL A 113 -21.00 21.04 -14.41
C VAL A 113 -19.65 21.11 -15.12
N LEU A 114 -18.57 20.71 -14.45
CA LEU A 114 -17.21 20.71 -14.95
C LEU A 114 -16.52 19.39 -14.64
N SER A 115 -15.45 19.07 -15.38
CA SER A 115 -14.62 17.88 -15.14
C SER A 115 -14.06 17.83 -13.71
N GLN A 116 -13.74 18.98 -13.10
CA GLN A 116 -13.30 19.11 -11.72
C GLN A 116 -14.34 18.70 -10.67
N ASP A 117 -15.63 18.63 -11.02
CA ASP A 117 -16.64 18.13 -10.08
C ASP A 117 -16.47 16.62 -9.82
N PHE A 118 -15.85 15.87 -10.75
CA PHE A 118 -15.48 14.47 -10.53
C PHE A 118 -14.38 14.33 -9.49
N GLU A 119 -13.33 15.16 -9.50
CA GLU A 119 -12.31 15.18 -8.45
C GLU A 119 -12.91 15.41 -7.06
N ARG A 120 -13.87 16.34 -6.96
CA ARG A 120 -14.60 16.58 -5.71
C ARG A 120 -15.37 15.35 -5.24
N TRP A 121 -16.02 14.65 -6.16
CA TRP A 121 -16.73 13.41 -5.84
C TRP A 121 -15.78 12.26 -5.52
N GLY A 122 -14.63 12.16 -6.19
CA GLY A 122 -13.59 11.18 -5.88
C GLY A 122 -13.03 11.36 -4.47
N ALA A 123 -12.82 12.60 -4.03
CA ALA A 123 -12.41 12.89 -2.66
C ALA A 123 -13.46 12.53 -1.58
N ARG A 124 -14.72 12.28 -1.99
CA ARG A 124 -15.86 11.93 -1.11
C ARG A 124 -16.68 10.81 -1.74
N ILE A 125 -15.99 9.79 -2.24
CA ILE A 125 -16.57 8.74 -3.07
C ILE A 125 -17.67 7.96 -2.33
N GLU A 126 -17.56 7.84 -1.01
CA GLU A 126 -18.51 7.19 -0.12
C GLU A 126 -19.87 7.91 -0.04
N GLN A 127 -19.93 9.16 -0.50
CA GLN A 127 -21.13 9.99 -0.54
C GLN A 127 -21.56 10.31 -1.98
N CYS A 128 -20.88 9.75 -2.99
CA CYS A 128 -21.15 10.07 -4.37
C CYS A 128 -22.47 9.45 -4.84
N PRO A 129 -23.48 10.25 -5.24
CA PRO A 129 -24.76 9.72 -5.71
C PRO A 129 -24.74 9.33 -7.19
N LEU A 130 -23.62 9.54 -7.89
CA LEU A 130 -23.52 9.40 -9.34
C LEU A 130 -23.26 7.96 -9.78
N VAL A 131 -22.72 7.12 -8.90
CA VAL A 131 -22.36 5.73 -9.17
C VAL A 131 -23.22 4.80 -8.31
N PRO A 132 -23.63 3.63 -8.84
CA PRO A 132 -24.40 2.66 -8.05
C PRO A 132 -23.53 2.05 -6.94
N PRO A 133 -24.13 1.47 -5.89
CA PRO A 133 -23.42 0.71 -4.86
C PRO A 133 -22.50 -0.38 -5.42
N ILE A 134 -21.53 -0.82 -4.63
CA ILE A 134 -20.58 -1.87 -5.02
C ILE A 134 -21.32 -3.22 -5.12
N ALA A 135 -21.26 -3.83 -6.31
CA ALA A 135 -21.84 -5.14 -6.57
C ALA A 135 -20.87 -6.27 -6.20
N ALA A 136 -21.42 -7.43 -5.82
CA ALA A 136 -20.61 -8.58 -5.43
C ALA A 136 -19.66 -9.06 -6.54
N ALA A 137 -20.11 -9.03 -7.79
CA ALA A 137 -19.28 -9.39 -8.95
C ALA A 137 -18.10 -8.43 -9.17
N GLU A 138 -18.24 -7.15 -8.79
CA GLU A 138 -17.14 -6.18 -8.86
C GLU A 138 -16.08 -6.51 -7.79
N VAL A 139 -16.51 -6.93 -6.60
CA VAL A 139 -15.61 -7.40 -5.53
C VAL A 139 -14.90 -8.69 -5.93
N GLU A 140 -15.60 -9.64 -6.57
CA GLU A 140 -14.98 -10.85 -7.10
C GLU A 140 -13.91 -10.53 -8.16
N SER A 141 -14.17 -9.56 -9.04
CA SER A 141 -13.17 -9.08 -10.01
C SER A 141 -11.98 -8.41 -9.33
N TYR A 142 -12.22 -7.62 -8.28
CA TYR A 142 -11.15 -6.97 -7.53
C TYR A 142 -10.31 -7.98 -6.73
N LEU A 143 -10.93 -9.03 -6.18
CA LEU A 143 -10.23 -10.14 -5.54
C LEU A 143 -9.33 -10.88 -6.54
N ALA A 144 -9.81 -11.10 -7.76
CA ALA A 144 -9.00 -11.69 -8.83
C ALA A 144 -7.79 -10.81 -9.19
N TYR A 145 -7.98 -9.50 -9.25
CA TYR A 145 -6.89 -8.53 -9.42
C TYR A 145 -5.88 -8.60 -8.27
N LEU A 146 -6.35 -8.51 -7.03
CA LEU A 146 -5.51 -8.48 -5.83
C LEU A 146 -4.63 -9.73 -5.72
N LEU A 147 -5.18 -10.89 -6.09
CA LEU A 147 -4.47 -12.17 -6.08
C LEU A 147 -3.62 -12.42 -7.34
N SER A 148 -3.66 -11.52 -8.32
CA SER A 148 -2.85 -11.63 -9.54
C SER A 148 -1.49 -10.94 -9.38
N ASP A 149 -0.61 -11.21 -10.35
CA ASP A 149 0.68 -10.52 -10.48
C ASP A 149 0.54 -9.06 -10.93
N ALA A 150 -0.65 -8.64 -11.39
CA ALA A 150 -0.90 -7.26 -11.81
C ALA A 150 -1.04 -6.29 -10.62
N CYS A 151 -1.39 -6.78 -9.43
CA CYS A 151 -1.40 -5.98 -8.21
C CYS A 151 0.01 -5.98 -7.61
N THR A 152 0.66 -4.82 -7.55
CA THR A 152 2.06 -4.70 -7.09
C THR A 152 2.16 -3.96 -5.75
N ASP A 153 3.30 -4.09 -5.07
CA ASP A 153 3.53 -3.38 -3.80
C ASP A 153 3.58 -1.86 -3.98
N ALA A 154 3.90 -1.38 -5.19
CA ALA A 154 3.82 0.04 -5.52
C ALA A 154 2.38 0.58 -5.40
N ASP A 155 1.37 -0.28 -5.53
CA ASP A 155 -0.03 0.07 -5.33
C ASP A 155 -0.39 0.23 -3.83
N ASP A 156 0.44 -0.27 -2.91
CA ASP A 156 0.29 -0.23 -1.44
C ASP A 156 0.88 1.04 -0.80
N ASP A 157 1.42 1.99 -1.59
CA ASP A 157 1.93 3.26 -1.06
C ASP A 157 0.78 4.16 -0.53
N SER A 158 0.38 3.87 0.72
CA SER A 158 -0.62 4.59 1.50
C SER A 158 -0.33 6.09 1.67
N GLY A 159 0.90 6.52 1.39
CA GLY A 159 1.33 7.92 1.44
C GLY A 159 1.01 8.72 0.17
N ARG A 160 0.75 8.06 -0.97
CA ARG A 160 0.51 8.78 -2.23
C ARG A 160 -0.89 9.39 -2.28
N PRO A 161 -1.02 10.70 -2.58
CA PRO A 161 -2.30 11.28 -2.92
C PRO A 161 -2.87 10.53 -4.12
N ARG A 162 -3.92 9.73 -3.90
CA ARG A 162 -4.54 8.96 -4.98
C ARG A 162 -5.42 9.89 -5.83
N GLU A 163 -4.85 10.40 -6.92
CA GLU A 163 -5.55 11.28 -7.88
C GLU A 163 -6.45 10.48 -8.84
N TRP A 164 -7.38 9.71 -8.29
CA TRP A 164 -8.23 8.75 -9.03
C TRP A 164 -9.01 9.33 -10.21
N GLN A 165 -9.25 10.64 -10.23
CA GLN A 165 -10.07 11.32 -11.24
C GLN A 165 -9.24 12.20 -12.19
N ASN A 166 -7.91 12.00 -12.20
CA ASN A 166 -6.99 12.76 -13.05
C ASN A 166 -6.96 12.23 -14.49
N TYR A 167 -8.02 12.54 -15.22
CA TYR A 167 -8.18 12.16 -16.63
C TYR A 167 -6.98 12.54 -17.51
N GLU A 168 -6.45 13.76 -17.37
CA GLU A 168 -5.35 14.24 -18.21
C GLU A 168 -4.08 13.41 -18.01
N ARG A 169 -3.78 13.05 -16.76
CA ARG A 169 -2.65 12.20 -16.40
C ARG A 169 -2.78 10.81 -17.01
N PHE A 170 -3.95 10.18 -16.85
CA PHE A 170 -4.17 8.83 -17.35
C PHE A 170 -4.21 8.77 -18.88
N ARG A 171 -4.79 9.80 -19.51
CA ARG A 171 -4.77 9.93 -20.97
C ARG A 171 -3.34 10.11 -21.50
N ARG A 172 -2.53 10.95 -20.84
CA ARG A 172 -1.12 11.14 -21.20
C ARG A 172 -0.32 9.84 -21.09
N TYR A 173 -0.50 9.09 -20.00
CA TYR A 173 0.13 7.78 -19.81
C TYR A 173 -0.14 6.84 -21.00
N LEU A 174 -1.42 6.67 -21.37
CA LEU A 174 -1.79 5.79 -22.49
C LEU A 174 -1.29 6.29 -23.85
N LEU A 175 -1.20 7.61 -24.05
CA LEU A 175 -0.64 8.17 -25.29
C LEU A 175 0.85 7.83 -25.41
N LEU A 176 1.62 7.96 -24.32
CA LEU A 176 3.03 7.57 -24.30
C LEU A 176 3.20 6.07 -24.63
N GLU A 177 2.40 5.21 -23.99
CA GLU A 177 2.41 3.78 -24.30
C GLU A 177 2.05 3.49 -25.77
N ALA A 178 1.05 4.18 -26.32
CA ALA A 178 0.64 4.02 -27.72
C ALA A 178 1.71 4.51 -28.71
N GLU A 179 2.52 5.49 -28.31
CA GLU A 179 3.68 5.98 -29.07
C GLU A 179 4.91 5.06 -28.91
N GLY A 180 4.80 4.00 -28.11
CA GLY A 180 5.90 3.07 -27.83
C GLY A 180 6.94 3.63 -26.86
N GLN A 181 6.63 4.74 -26.19
CA GLN A 181 7.48 5.33 -25.16
C GLN A 181 7.19 4.67 -23.83
N ASP A 182 8.23 4.26 -23.10
CA ASP A 182 8.09 3.79 -21.72
C ASP A 182 7.76 4.99 -20.81
N PRO A 183 6.55 5.06 -20.20
CA PRO A 183 6.19 6.17 -19.33
C PRO A 183 7.13 6.34 -18.13
N GLU A 184 7.71 5.24 -17.64
CA GLU A 184 8.69 5.25 -16.56
C GLU A 184 10.04 5.79 -17.02
N GLN A 185 10.46 5.49 -18.25
CA GLN A 185 11.64 6.13 -18.85
C GLN A 185 11.42 7.64 -19.03
N VAL A 186 10.28 8.04 -19.58
CA VAL A 186 9.92 9.46 -19.77
C VAL A 186 9.91 10.20 -18.42
N ARG A 187 9.41 9.54 -17.36
CA ARG A 187 9.48 10.05 -15.97
C ARG A 187 10.92 10.26 -15.51
N ARG A 188 11.78 9.24 -15.65
CA ARG A 188 13.20 9.33 -15.26
C ARG A 188 13.94 10.44 -16.01
N GLU A 189 13.66 10.60 -17.29
CA GLU A 189 14.26 11.65 -18.13
C GLU A 189 13.77 13.05 -17.74
N ALA A 190 12.48 13.19 -17.40
CA ALA A 190 11.90 14.45 -16.93
C ALA A 190 12.48 14.91 -15.58
N GLY A 191 12.79 13.98 -14.68
CA GLY A 191 13.48 14.28 -13.41
C GLY A 191 14.93 14.74 -13.61
N ARG A 192 15.63 14.20 -14.62
CA ARG A 192 17.05 14.50 -14.90
C ARG A 192 17.29 15.85 -15.60
N ASN A 193 16.36 16.31 -16.45
CA ASN A 193 16.51 17.56 -17.22
C ASN A 193 15.32 18.51 -16.98
N PRO A 194 15.22 19.17 -15.80
CA PRO A 194 14.23 20.22 -15.63
C PRO A 194 14.56 21.38 -16.58
N GLU A 195 13.65 21.70 -17.51
CA GLU A 195 13.90 22.78 -18.46
C GLU A 195 14.36 24.08 -17.76
N PRO A 196 15.42 24.76 -18.23
CA PRO A 196 15.96 25.93 -17.58
C PRO A 196 14.96 27.10 -17.63
N GLY A 197 14.25 27.36 -16.54
CA GLY A 197 13.32 28.49 -16.41
C GLY A 197 11.98 28.17 -15.75
N LEU A 198 11.62 26.89 -15.61
CA LEU A 198 10.42 26.40 -14.92
C LEU A 198 10.76 25.83 -13.51
N GLY A 199 11.67 26.53 -12.83
CA GLY A 199 12.46 26.04 -11.69
C GLY A 199 11.71 25.29 -10.58
N GLY A 200 12.32 24.17 -10.18
CA GLY A 200 12.18 23.48 -8.88
C GLY A 200 10.87 22.76 -8.62
N LEU A 201 9.73 23.42 -8.84
CA LEU A 201 8.42 22.86 -8.53
C LEU A 201 7.92 21.92 -9.63
N MET A 202 8.21 22.21 -10.91
CA MET A 202 7.74 21.38 -12.03
C MET A 202 8.54 20.07 -12.20
N GLY A 203 9.83 20.07 -11.86
CA GLY A 203 10.63 18.82 -11.78
C GLY A 203 10.16 17.94 -10.62
N MET A 204 9.92 18.54 -9.44
CA MET A 204 9.33 17.85 -8.28
C MET A 204 7.87 17.40 -8.53
N LEU A 205 7.14 18.06 -9.45
CA LEU A 205 5.81 17.65 -9.94
C LEU A 205 5.90 16.84 -11.26
N ALA A 206 7.07 16.46 -11.75
CA ALA A 206 7.21 15.51 -12.85
C ALA A 206 7.45 14.11 -12.28
N ASP A 207 8.23 14.01 -11.20
CA ASP A 207 8.53 12.78 -10.46
C ASP A 207 7.31 12.13 -9.79
N PHE A 208 6.18 12.83 -9.68
CA PHE A 208 4.97 12.36 -9.00
C PHE A 208 3.81 11.96 -9.95
N PHE A 209 3.93 12.06 -11.28
CA PHE A 209 2.77 12.39 -12.14
C PHE A 209 2.43 11.53 -13.37
N LEU A 210 2.88 10.28 -13.50
CA LEU A 210 2.46 9.37 -14.60
C LEU A 210 2.08 7.96 -14.13
N ASP A 211 1.40 7.84 -13.00
CA ASP A 211 0.92 6.52 -12.53
C ASP A 211 -0.52 6.30 -13.04
N TYR A 212 -0.71 5.38 -13.99
CA TYR A 212 -2.03 4.83 -14.29
C TYR A 212 -2.34 3.74 -13.27
N PRO A 213 -3.45 3.80 -12.51
CA PRO A 213 -3.67 2.86 -11.42
C PRO A 213 -3.68 1.41 -11.94
N ALA A 214 -2.92 0.52 -11.31
CA ALA A 214 -2.81 -0.87 -11.79
C ALA A 214 -4.17 -1.59 -11.79
N TRP A 215 -5.05 -1.25 -10.84
CA TRP A 215 -6.44 -1.71 -10.86
C TRP A 215 -7.18 -1.30 -12.15
N TYR A 216 -6.96 -0.09 -12.65
CA TYR A 216 -7.59 0.39 -13.88
C TYR A 216 -7.03 -0.36 -15.09
N ALA A 217 -5.71 -0.52 -15.16
CA ALA A 217 -5.04 -1.31 -16.19
C ALA A 217 -5.54 -2.76 -16.21
N HIS A 218 -5.70 -3.39 -15.05
CA HIS A 218 -6.25 -4.74 -14.93
C HIS A 218 -7.69 -4.82 -15.46
N CYS A 219 -8.56 -3.88 -15.07
CA CYS A 219 -9.93 -3.81 -15.57
C CYS A 219 -9.96 -3.71 -17.10
N ASP A 220 -9.13 -2.85 -17.68
CA ASP A 220 -9.07 -2.64 -19.12
C ASP A 220 -8.55 -3.88 -19.86
N ALA A 221 -7.55 -4.57 -19.30
CA ALA A 221 -7.02 -5.81 -19.85
C ALA A 221 -8.06 -6.94 -19.87
N VAL A 222 -8.87 -7.06 -18.81
CA VAL A 222 -9.95 -8.06 -18.71
C VAL A 222 -11.11 -7.71 -19.64
N ALA A 223 -11.47 -6.44 -19.72
CA ALA A 223 -12.57 -5.98 -20.57
C ALA A 223 -12.25 -6.10 -22.07
N GLY A 224 -10.97 -6.04 -22.44
CA GLY A 224 -10.47 -6.12 -23.81
C GLY A 224 -10.81 -4.88 -24.66
N PRO A 225 -10.13 -4.66 -25.80
CA PRO A 225 -10.52 -3.62 -26.75
C PRO A 225 -11.95 -3.88 -27.26
N PRO A 226 -12.85 -2.87 -27.30
CA PRO A 226 -12.61 -1.43 -27.20
C PRO A 226 -13.03 -0.78 -25.86
N ASN A 227 -13.08 -1.52 -24.74
CA ASN A 227 -13.63 -1.01 -23.46
C ASN A 227 -12.75 0.01 -22.72
N LEU A 228 -11.68 0.50 -23.36
CA LEU A 228 -10.83 1.56 -22.85
C LEU A 228 -11.56 2.91 -23.00
N VAL A 229 -12.33 3.27 -21.98
CA VAL A 229 -13.08 4.54 -21.90
C VAL A 229 -12.21 5.79 -22.12
N LEU A 230 -10.89 5.66 -21.95
CA LEU A 230 -9.91 6.72 -22.19
C LEU A 230 -9.71 7.05 -23.69
N TYR A 231 -10.07 6.17 -24.63
CA TYR A 231 -10.05 6.51 -26.06
C TYR A 231 -11.28 7.30 -26.52
N LEU A 232 -12.27 7.49 -25.65
CA LEU A 232 -13.40 8.33 -25.97
C LEU A 232 -12.94 9.79 -26.18
N PRO A 233 -13.54 10.53 -27.12
CA PRO A 233 -13.14 11.90 -27.39
C PRO A 233 -13.42 12.79 -26.19
N ASP A 234 -12.55 13.77 -25.95
CA ASP A 234 -12.67 14.68 -24.81
C ASP A 234 -13.37 15.99 -25.19
N LEU A 235 -14.59 15.88 -25.72
CA LEU A 235 -15.32 17.02 -26.26
C LEU A 235 -15.59 18.11 -25.21
N ARG A 236 -15.91 17.71 -23.97
CA ARG A 236 -16.14 18.68 -22.90
C ARG A 236 -14.85 19.28 -22.37
N GLY A 237 -13.78 18.50 -22.23
CA GLY A 237 -12.49 19.01 -21.76
C GLY A 237 -11.91 20.05 -22.70
N GLU A 238 -11.98 19.80 -24.01
CA GLU A 238 -11.57 20.77 -25.04
C GLU A 238 -12.34 22.08 -24.94
N LYS A 239 -13.67 22.03 -24.74
CA LYS A 239 -14.49 23.22 -24.53
C LYS A 239 -14.14 23.93 -23.22
N GLU A 240 -13.94 23.18 -22.13
CA GLU A 240 -13.54 23.75 -20.84
C GLU A 240 -12.22 24.51 -20.95
N GLU A 241 -11.21 23.91 -21.58
CA GLU A 241 -9.90 24.53 -21.75
C GLU A 241 -9.98 25.75 -22.69
N TYR A 242 -10.74 25.65 -23.79
CA TYR A 242 -11.01 26.77 -24.68
C TYR A 242 -11.60 27.98 -23.93
N TYR A 243 -12.68 27.79 -23.17
CA TYR A 243 -13.29 28.91 -22.43
C TYR A 243 -12.43 29.38 -21.26
N ARG A 244 -11.72 28.47 -20.58
CA ARG A 244 -10.78 28.83 -19.51
C ARG A 244 -9.65 29.71 -20.05
N HIS A 245 -9.06 29.32 -21.18
CA HIS A 245 -8.04 30.09 -21.89
C HIS A 245 -8.60 31.46 -22.30
N LEU A 246 -9.74 31.49 -23.00
CA LEU A 246 -10.38 32.74 -23.46
C LEU A 246 -10.77 33.67 -22.30
N GLY A 247 -11.22 33.12 -21.17
CA GLY A 247 -11.53 33.87 -19.95
C GLY A 247 -10.29 34.48 -19.29
N ARG A 248 -9.15 33.79 -19.37
CA ARG A 248 -7.84 34.21 -18.84
C ARG A 248 -7.18 35.25 -19.73
N THR A 249 -6.99 34.96 -21.01
CA THR A 249 -6.17 35.76 -21.95
C THR A 249 -6.99 36.82 -22.68
N GLY A 250 -8.28 36.57 -22.93
CA GLY A 250 -9.11 37.40 -23.80
C GLY A 250 -8.84 37.18 -25.29
N LYS A 251 -8.07 36.15 -25.65
CA LYS A 251 -7.79 35.72 -27.01
C LYS A 251 -8.11 34.23 -27.14
N ALA A 252 -8.45 33.76 -28.34
CA ALA A 252 -8.59 32.34 -28.61
C ALA A 252 -7.19 31.68 -28.66
N PRO A 253 -7.04 30.42 -28.22
CA PRO A 253 -5.76 29.70 -28.31
C PRO A 253 -5.36 29.49 -29.78
N ASP A 254 -4.07 29.70 -30.07
CA ASP A 254 -3.45 29.42 -31.38
C ASP A 254 -3.07 27.93 -31.41
N VAL A 255 -3.43 27.22 -32.48
CA VAL A 255 -3.35 25.74 -32.54
C VAL A 255 -2.08 25.36 -33.32
N TYR A 256 -1.20 24.55 -32.70
CA TYR A 256 -0.02 23.82 -33.22
C TYR A 256 1.38 24.49 -33.11
N GLU A 257 2.22 23.93 -32.21
CA GLU A 257 3.65 23.69 -32.45
C GLU A 257 3.99 22.27 -31.92
N GLU A 258 4.52 21.41 -32.79
CA GLU A 258 4.90 20.01 -32.49
C GLU A 258 6.36 19.95 -31.98
N PRO A 259 6.67 19.20 -30.90
CA PRO A 259 8.05 18.94 -30.48
C PRO A 259 8.66 17.71 -31.18
N ASP A 260 9.90 17.88 -31.62
CA ASP A 260 10.78 16.95 -32.33
C ASP A 260 11.44 15.93 -31.37
N GLY A 261 11.63 14.68 -31.82
CA GLY A 261 11.98 13.51 -30.98
C GLY A 261 13.40 12.95 -31.14
N GLY A 262 13.68 11.88 -30.38
CA GLY A 262 14.88 10.99 -30.43
C GLY A 262 15.62 10.92 -29.08
N ASP A 263 16.09 9.79 -28.52
CA ASP A 263 16.63 8.54 -29.11
C ASP A 263 16.63 7.35 -28.11
N GLU A 264 16.71 6.11 -28.63
CA GLU A 264 16.82 4.81 -27.91
C GLU A 264 18.27 4.42 -27.50
N PRO A 265 18.49 3.63 -26.41
CA PRO A 265 19.80 3.08 -26.01
C PRO A 265 20.01 1.58 -26.33
N ALA A 266 21.26 1.12 -26.25
CA ALA A 266 21.72 -0.23 -26.59
C ALA A 266 22.29 -1.02 -25.38
N PRO A 267 22.44 -2.37 -25.46
CA PRO A 267 22.28 -3.29 -24.32
C PRO A 267 23.58 -3.89 -23.72
N VAL A 268 23.42 -4.57 -22.56
CA VAL A 268 24.43 -5.26 -21.73
C VAL A 268 24.24 -6.79 -21.81
N ASP A 269 25.31 -7.58 -21.62
CA ASP A 269 25.29 -9.06 -21.50
C ASP A 269 26.06 -9.58 -20.25
N PRO A 270 25.79 -10.82 -19.74
CA PRO A 270 25.89 -11.20 -18.32
C PRO A 270 26.81 -12.45 -18.04
N PRO A 271 26.54 -13.38 -17.07
CA PRO A 271 27.21 -13.56 -15.78
C PRO A 271 27.90 -14.95 -15.62
N LEU A 272 28.47 -15.28 -14.44
CA LEU A 272 29.00 -16.63 -14.13
C LEU A 272 28.82 -17.07 -12.65
N THR A 273 28.75 -18.39 -12.46
CA THR A 273 27.92 -19.16 -11.50
C THR A 273 28.65 -19.96 -10.38
N ALA A 274 27.96 -20.13 -9.23
CA ALA A 274 27.77 -21.32 -8.35
C ALA A 274 28.99 -22.03 -7.66
N PRO A 275 28.85 -23.05 -6.76
CA PRO A 275 27.70 -23.62 -6.01
C PRO A 275 27.95 -24.04 -4.51
N ASP A 276 26.83 -24.36 -3.82
CA ASP A 276 26.49 -25.41 -2.82
C ASP A 276 27.39 -25.87 -1.64
N ALA A 277 26.74 -25.99 -0.46
CA ALA A 277 26.82 -27.21 0.39
C ALA A 277 25.64 -27.35 1.39
N ASP A 278 25.02 -28.54 1.42
CA ASP A 278 23.93 -29.01 2.32
C ASP A 278 24.37 -29.36 3.77
N PRO A 279 23.47 -29.30 4.78
CA PRO A 279 23.68 -29.94 6.08
C PRO A 279 22.60 -30.99 6.47
N PRO A 280 22.93 -32.03 7.28
CA PRO A 280 21.96 -33.02 7.75
C PRO A 280 21.62 -32.97 9.27
N LEU A 281 20.79 -33.96 9.68
CA LEU A 281 19.62 -33.93 10.58
C LEU A 281 19.81 -34.16 12.11
N ARG A 282 18.66 -34.19 12.82
CA ARG A 282 18.38 -33.72 14.20
C ARG A 282 18.31 -34.79 15.32
N TYR A 283 18.76 -34.37 16.52
CA TYR A 283 18.59 -34.98 17.86
C TYR A 283 17.23 -34.60 18.50
N LEU A 284 17.00 -34.85 19.81
CA LEU A 284 16.07 -34.06 20.64
C LEU A 284 16.63 -32.65 20.71
N SER A 285 16.49 -32.04 19.56
CA SER A 285 17.22 -30.87 19.16
C SER A 285 16.46 -29.71 19.73
N TYR A 286 17.18 -28.63 19.98
CA TYR A 286 16.63 -27.32 20.20
C TYR A 286 15.39 -27.02 19.32
N ASN A 287 15.31 -27.61 18.13
CA ASN A 287 14.20 -27.50 17.17
C ASN A 287 12.86 -28.18 17.57
N GLN A 288 12.78 -28.85 18.71
CA GLN A 288 11.52 -29.41 19.24
C GLN A 288 11.00 -28.65 20.47
N PHE A 289 11.84 -27.78 21.05
CA PHE A 289 11.50 -27.09 22.28
C PHE A 289 10.32 -26.13 22.07
N ASP A 290 10.22 -25.47 20.92
CA ASP A 290 9.09 -24.57 20.60
C ASP A 290 7.74 -25.29 20.74
N SER A 291 7.60 -26.47 20.13
CA SER A 291 6.36 -27.27 20.22
C SER A 291 6.05 -27.78 21.64
N LEU A 292 7.09 -28.00 22.46
CA LEU A 292 6.94 -28.46 23.83
C LEU A 292 6.63 -27.30 24.78
N THR A 293 7.21 -26.12 24.54
CA THR A 293 6.85 -24.89 25.25
C THR A 293 5.38 -24.57 25.01
N ASP A 294 4.91 -24.60 23.76
CA ASP A 294 3.50 -24.35 23.43
C ASP A 294 2.55 -25.30 24.17
N THR A 295 2.92 -26.58 24.25
CA THR A 295 2.12 -27.58 24.97
C THR A 295 2.07 -27.26 26.47
N LEU A 296 3.22 -26.93 27.07
CA LEU A 296 3.29 -26.60 28.50
C LEU A 296 2.56 -25.29 28.81
N MET A 297 2.67 -24.26 27.98
CA MET A 297 1.92 -23.02 28.17
C MET A 297 0.41 -23.26 28.11
N ARG A 298 -0.08 -24.08 27.18
CA ARG A 298 -1.52 -24.38 27.06
C ARG A 298 -2.07 -25.13 28.27
N GLU A 299 -1.26 -25.97 28.90
CA GLU A 299 -1.66 -26.75 30.06
C GLU A 299 -1.57 -25.97 31.39
N PHE A 300 -0.58 -25.08 31.54
CA PHE A 300 -0.22 -24.51 32.84
C PHE A 300 -0.33 -22.98 32.97
N GLU A 301 -0.52 -22.25 31.87
CA GLU A 301 -0.61 -20.78 31.88
C GLU A 301 -2.02 -20.23 31.66
N THR A 302 -2.18 -18.94 31.93
CA THR A 302 -3.46 -18.26 31.75
C THR A 302 -3.75 -18.03 30.26
N PRO A 303 -5.04 -17.95 29.85
CA PRO A 303 -5.41 -17.61 28.48
C PRO A 303 -4.86 -16.26 28.00
N GLU A 304 -4.61 -15.31 28.91
CA GLU A 304 -4.01 -14.02 28.58
C GLU A 304 -2.52 -14.16 28.26
N LEU A 305 -1.77 -14.89 29.09
CA LEU A 305 -0.35 -15.11 28.84
C LEU A 305 -0.13 -15.97 27.59
N LEU A 306 -1.05 -16.90 27.31
CA LEU A 306 -1.07 -17.64 26.05
C LEU A 306 -1.21 -16.72 24.84
N ARG A 307 -2.09 -15.72 24.87
CA ARG A 307 -2.20 -14.74 23.77
C ARG A 307 -0.95 -13.89 23.62
N PHE A 308 -0.31 -13.52 24.74
CA PHE A 308 0.93 -12.75 24.71
C PHE A 308 2.10 -13.56 24.18
N HIS A 309 2.17 -14.84 24.52
CA HIS A 309 3.14 -15.79 23.96
C HIS A 309 2.88 -16.02 22.48
N GLU A 310 1.63 -16.30 22.10
CA GLU A 310 1.23 -16.41 20.70
C GLU A 310 1.61 -15.14 19.93
N ALA A 311 1.31 -13.95 20.46
CA ALA A 311 1.70 -12.70 19.81
C ALA A 311 3.21 -12.50 19.71
N LEU A 312 3.99 -12.93 20.72
CA LEU A 312 5.44 -12.85 20.71
C LEU A 312 6.10 -13.83 19.74
N LEU A 313 5.43 -14.95 19.42
CA LEU A 313 5.83 -15.86 18.34
C LEU A 313 5.51 -15.30 16.95
N HIS A 314 4.68 -14.26 16.87
CA HIS A 314 4.25 -13.60 15.65
C HIS A 314 4.75 -12.13 15.69
N GLU A 315 6.07 -11.88 15.85
CA GLU A 315 6.59 -10.51 15.97
C GLU A 315 6.11 -9.65 14.77
N PRO A 316 5.23 -8.67 14.99
CA PRO A 316 4.75 -7.84 13.90
C PRO A 316 5.86 -6.91 13.45
N THR A 317 5.81 -6.66 12.15
CA THR A 317 6.70 -5.76 11.40
C THR A 317 6.89 -4.43 12.13
N MET A 318 8.09 -4.21 12.66
CA MET A 318 8.55 -2.86 12.98
C MET A 318 8.78 -2.15 11.63
N ALA A 319 7.91 -1.18 11.34
CA ALA A 319 7.97 -0.26 10.19
C ALA A 319 9.41 0.17 9.83
N PRO A 320 9.68 0.46 8.54
CA PRO A 320 11.03 0.62 8.02
C PRO A 320 11.79 1.67 8.82
N VAL A 321 13.05 1.34 9.15
CA VAL A 321 14.03 2.34 9.54
C VAL A 321 14.01 3.37 8.44
N ALA A 322 13.63 4.61 8.76
CA ALA A 322 13.68 5.72 7.81
C ALA A 322 15.03 5.66 7.11
N ALA A 323 15.01 5.62 5.77
CA ALA A 323 16.20 5.64 4.95
C ALA A 323 17.15 6.69 5.52
N PRO A 324 18.45 6.39 5.69
CA PRO A 324 19.42 7.42 6.05
C PRO A 324 19.21 8.56 5.05
N GLY A 325 18.90 9.75 5.56
CA GLY A 325 18.62 10.90 4.71
C GLY A 325 19.76 11.05 3.72
N THR A 326 19.42 10.95 2.43
CA THR A 326 20.29 11.36 1.35
C THR A 326 20.43 12.87 1.46
N ASP A 327 21.47 13.30 2.17
CA ASP A 327 22.10 14.58 1.86
C ASP A 327 22.80 14.36 0.51
N ASP A 328 22.01 14.48 -0.56
CA ASP A 328 22.45 14.57 -1.94
C ASP A 328 23.27 15.84 -2.11
N ASP A 329 24.58 15.69 -2.24
CA ASP A 329 25.48 16.61 -2.94
C ASP A 329 26.83 15.88 -3.08
N ASP A 330 26.96 14.99 -4.08
CA ASP A 330 28.09 14.97 -5.02
C ASP A 330 28.05 13.73 -5.93
N ASP A 331 28.21 14.00 -7.23
CA ASP A 331 28.27 13.08 -8.37
C ASP A 331 29.22 11.89 -8.16
N ASP A 332 28.74 10.65 -8.24
CA ASP A 332 29.53 9.50 -8.72
C ASP A 332 28.62 8.34 -9.23
N ASP A 333 28.60 8.18 -10.56
CA ASP A 333 27.71 7.31 -11.35
C ASP A 333 28.13 5.81 -11.34
N TYR A 334 28.67 5.31 -10.22
CA TYR A 334 29.23 3.93 -10.11
C TYR A 334 28.69 3.06 -8.96
N GLU A 335 27.71 3.52 -8.15
CA GLU A 335 27.22 2.77 -6.96
C GLU A 335 25.81 2.14 -7.08
N GLN A 336 25.09 2.30 -8.21
CA GLN A 336 23.69 1.82 -8.35
C GLN A 336 23.52 0.29 -8.27
N ASP A 337 24.50 -0.49 -8.72
CA ASP A 337 24.42 -1.96 -8.65
C ASP A 337 24.54 -2.47 -7.21
N ASP A 338 25.32 -1.77 -6.36
CA ASP A 338 25.50 -2.11 -4.95
C ASP A 338 24.28 -1.72 -4.11
N GLU A 339 23.60 -0.62 -4.46
CA GLU A 339 22.34 -0.19 -3.81
C GLU A 339 21.19 -1.18 -4.07
N ASN A 340 21.04 -1.66 -5.31
CA ASN A 340 19.99 -2.62 -5.66
C ASN A 340 20.19 -3.97 -4.96
N GLU A 341 21.44 -4.44 -4.86
CA GLU A 341 21.77 -5.69 -4.18
C GLU A 341 21.53 -5.59 -2.67
N ALA A 342 21.84 -4.44 -2.07
CA ALA A 342 21.55 -4.15 -0.66
C ALA A 342 20.04 -4.10 -0.39
N ALA A 343 19.26 -3.42 -1.25
CA ALA A 343 17.81 -3.35 -1.14
C ALA A 343 17.16 -4.74 -1.26
N LEU A 344 17.62 -5.56 -2.22
CA LEU A 344 17.14 -6.95 -2.36
C LEU A 344 17.52 -7.82 -1.16
N ALA A 345 18.72 -7.63 -0.60
CA ALA A 345 19.13 -8.33 0.61
C ALA A 345 18.25 -7.96 1.82
N GLU A 346 17.92 -6.68 1.97
CA GLU A 346 17.04 -6.19 3.02
C GLU A 346 15.61 -6.77 2.86
N LEU A 347 15.02 -6.66 1.67
CA LEU A 347 13.70 -7.21 1.36
C LEU A 347 13.62 -8.71 1.62
N GLY A 348 14.60 -9.48 1.13
CA GLY A 348 14.65 -10.92 1.34
C GLY A 348 14.83 -11.31 2.81
N ALA A 349 15.61 -10.55 3.57
CA ALA A 349 15.82 -10.78 4.99
C ALA A 349 14.57 -10.45 5.83
N GLU A 350 13.85 -9.38 5.47
CA GLU A 350 12.58 -9.01 6.09
C GLU A 350 11.51 -10.07 5.79
N ALA A 351 11.28 -10.38 4.52
CA ALA A 351 10.31 -11.40 4.11
C ALA A 351 10.63 -12.76 4.74
N GLY A 352 11.90 -13.17 4.76
CA GLY A 352 12.34 -14.40 5.40
C GLY A 352 12.06 -14.43 6.91
N ARG A 353 12.21 -13.29 7.61
CA ARG A 353 11.91 -13.18 9.04
C ARG A 353 10.42 -13.37 9.29
N VAL A 354 9.56 -12.65 8.56
CA VAL A 354 8.11 -12.77 8.70
C VAL A 354 7.63 -14.18 8.38
N LEU A 355 8.17 -14.80 7.32
CA LEU A 355 7.81 -16.17 6.93
C LEU A 355 8.18 -17.24 7.96
N LEU A 356 9.20 -17.01 8.81
CA LEU A 356 9.56 -17.95 9.88
C LEU A 356 8.56 -17.93 11.05
N GLU A 357 7.84 -16.84 11.21
CA GLU A 357 6.89 -16.61 12.30
C GLU A 357 5.47 -17.03 11.92
N ILE A 358 5.20 -17.12 10.62
CA ILE A 358 3.94 -17.64 10.10
C ILE A 358 3.84 -19.15 10.45
N PRO A 359 2.81 -19.57 11.22
CA PRO A 359 2.66 -20.97 11.61
C PRO A 359 2.27 -21.87 10.43
N GLU A 360 1.74 -21.29 9.35
CA GLU A 360 1.38 -22.02 8.14
C GLU A 360 2.61 -22.45 7.32
N ARG A 361 2.53 -23.65 6.73
CA ARG A 361 3.53 -24.10 5.76
C ARG A 361 3.24 -23.48 4.40
N LEU A 362 3.97 -22.43 4.06
CA LEU A 362 3.85 -21.75 2.77
C LEU A 362 4.83 -22.35 1.75
N PRO A 363 4.37 -22.73 0.55
CA PRO A 363 5.25 -23.17 -0.52
C PRO A 363 6.06 -21.97 -1.03
N ILE A 364 7.38 -22.08 -1.02
CA ILE A 364 8.27 -21.08 -1.62
C ILE A 364 8.50 -21.47 -3.08
N GLU A 365 8.16 -20.56 -4.00
CA GLU A 365 8.36 -20.77 -5.42
C GLU A 365 9.86 -20.83 -5.78
N ALA A 366 10.22 -21.69 -6.73
CA ALA A 366 11.59 -21.75 -7.21
C ALA A 366 11.93 -20.46 -7.97
N HIS A 367 12.98 -19.77 -7.55
CA HIS A 367 13.48 -18.57 -8.20
C HIS A 367 15.02 -18.59 -8.22
N PRO A 368 15.69 -18.02 -9.24
CA PRO A 368 17.14 -17.91 -9.27
C PRO A 368 17.73 -17.17 -8.06
N ASP A 369 16.98 -16.22 -7.52
CA ASP A 369 17.28 -15.50 -6.28
C ASP A 369 16.29 -15.88 -5.18
N TRP A 370 16.79 -16.50 -4.10
CA TRP A 370 16.00 -16.94 -2.96
C TRP A 370 15.36 -15.76 -2.20
N ARG A 371 15.96 -14.56 -2.24
CA ARG A 371 15.42 -13.36 -1.59
C ARG A 371 14.11 -12.94 -2.24
N VAL A 372 14.10 -12.93 -3.58
CA VAL A 372 12.90 -12.66 -4.38
C VAL A 372 11.86 -13.76 -4.16
N ALA A 373 12.26 -15.03 -4.03
CA ALA A 373 11.33 -16.11 -3.72
C ALA A 373 10.64 -15.92 -2.37
N LEU A 374 11.39 -15.55 -1.34
CA LEU A 374 10.85 -15.24 -0.01
C LEU A 374 9.92 -14.04 -0.07
N HIS A 375 10.35 -12.94 -0.71
CA HIS A 375 9.53 -11.74 -0.86
C HIS A 375 8.19 -12.06 -1.54
N ARG A 376 8.22 -12.74 -2.69
CA ARG A 376 6.99 -13.16 -3.40
C ARG A 376 6.10 -14.06 -2.56
N THR A 377 6.69 -14.97 -1.78
CA THR A 377 5.93 -15.86 -0.89
C THR A 377 5.23 -15.06 0.22
N TRP A 378 5.93 -14.12 0.84
CA TRP A 378 5.38 -13.22 1.84
C TRP A 378 4.27 -12.35 1.26
N LEU A 379 4.49 -11.73 0.10
CA LEU A 379 3.47 -10.95 -0.61
C LEU A 379 2.22 -11.77 -0.95
N GLY A 380 2.40 -12.99 -1.46
CA GLY A 380 1.31 -13.90 -1.75
C GLY A 380 0.47 -14.19 -0.50
N TRP A 381 1.12 -14.44 0.65
CA TRP A 381 0.44 -14.62 1.92
C TRP A 381 -0.29 -13.35 2.38
N ARG A 382 0.35 -12.18 2.31
CA ARG A 382 -0.26 -10.89 2.65
C ARG A 382 -1.49 -10.61 1.80
N LYS A 383 -1.40 -10.79 0.48
CA LYS A 383 -2.51 -10.65 -0.48
C LYS A 383 -3.69 -11.55 -0.12
N GLN A 384 -3.45 -12.79 0.32
CA GLN A 384 -4.51 -13.69 0.79
C GLN A 384 -5.20 -13.20 2.06
N ARG A 385 -4.43 -12.66 3.03
CA ARG A 385 -5.00 -12.04 4.23
C ARG A 385 -5.81 -10.80 3.89
N LEU A 386 -5.28 -9.93 3.04
CA LEU A 386 -5.98 -8.75 2.56
C LEU A 386 -7.26 -9.12 1.78
N ALA A 387 -7.22 -10.16 0.94
CA ALA A 387 -8.39 -10.68 0.24
C ALA A 387 -9.48 -11.17 1.22
N THR A 388 -9.07 -11.84 2.30
CA THR A 388 -9.99 -12.26 3.37
C THR A 388 -10.60 -11.05 4.09
N ALA A 389 -9.76 -10.06 4.44
CA ALA A 389 -10.22 -8.82 5.05
C ALA A 389 -11.16 -8.03 4.13
N LEU A 390 -10.91 -8.01 2.81
CA LEU A 390 -11.74 -7.38 1.79
C LEU A 390 -13.14 -7.99 1.73
N GLN A 391 -13.25 -9.32 1.82
CA GLN A 391 -14.55 -9.98 1.89
C GLN A 391 -15.33 -9.60 3.15
N ALA A 392 -14.67 -9.52 4.30
CA ALA A 392 -15.29 -9.07 5.54
C ALA A 392 -15.74 -7.60 5.45
N ALA A 393 -14.87 -6.72 4.92
CA ALA A 393 -15.18 -5.32 4.69
C ALA A 393 -16.38 -5.16 3.74
N TYR A 394 -16.48 -5.99 2.70
CA TYR A 394 -17.63 -5.96 1.79
C TYR A 394 -18.92 -6.42 2.47
N ALA A 395 -18.86 -7.44 3.33
CA ALA A 395 -20.03 -7.88 4.09
C ALA A 395 -20.57 -6.74 4.99
N ASP A 396 -19.67 -6.01 5.65
CA ASP A 396 -20.01 -4.84 6.46
C ASP A 396 -20.57 -3.70 5.61
N TYR A 397 -19.96 -3.42 4.46
CA TYR A 397 -20.46 -2.46 3.47
C TYR A 397 -21.90 -2.82 3.04
N ALA A 398 -22.14 -4.07 2.62
CA ALA A 398 -23.45 -4.53 2.17
C ALA A 398 -24.50 -4.47 3.28
N ALA A 399 -24.13 -4.77 4.53
CA ALA A 399 -25.02 -4.63 5.67
C ALA A 399 -25.42 -3.17 5.94
N ARG A 400 -24.47 -2.23 5.81
CA ARG A 400 -24.74 -0.79 5.92
C ARG A 400 -25.64 -0.27 4.81
N GLU A 401 -25.39 -0.69 3.57
CA GLU A 401 -26.26 -0.38 2.42
C GLU A 401 -27.70 -0.84 2.67
N GLN A 402 -27.89 -2.09 3.11
CA GLN A 402 -29.21 -2.63 3.43
C GLN A 402 -29.89 -1.88 4.58
N ALA A 403 -29.11 -1.40 5.55
CA ALA A 403 -29.60 -0.62 6.68
C ALA A 403 -29.80 0.89 6.35
N GLY A 404 -29.41 1.34 5.16
CA GLY A 404 -29.42 2.77 4.80
C GLY A 404 -28.49 3.62 5.67
N GLN A 405 -27.41 3.02 6.19
CA GLN A 405 -26.45 3.70 7.05
C GLN A 405 -25.35 4.37 6.20
N PRO A 406 -24.86 5.55 6.62
CA PRO A 406 -23.72 6.16 5.96
C PRO A 406 -22.47 5.30 6.12
N HIS A 407 -21.65 5.29 5.08
CA HIS A 407 -20.35 4.64 5.11
C HIS A 407 -19.30 5.54 5.77
N PRO A 408 -18.34 4.97 6.51
CA PRO A 408 -17.17 5.71 6.92
C PRO A 408 -16.36 6.12 5.68
N SER A 409 -15.82 7.35 5.69
CA SER A 409 -14.82 7.75 4.70
C SER A 409 -13.58 6.88 4.85
N PRO A 410 -13.07 6.27 3.78
CA PRO A 410 -11.80 5.55 3.81
C PRO A 410 -10.62 6.50 3.94
N TYR A 411 -10.75 7.69 3.39
CA TYR A 411 -9.71 8.69 3.42
C TYR A 411 -9.74 9.34 4.80
N SER A 412 -8.57 9.40 5.43
CA SER A 412 -8.39 10.16 6.67
C SER A 412 -9.01 11.54 6.49
N LYS A 413 -9.58 12.09 7.57
CA LYS A 413 -10.25 13.40 7.58
C LYS A 413 -9.26 14.55 7.36
N SER A 414 -8.45 14.52 6.32
CA SER A 414 -7.95 15.74 5.73
C SER A 414 -9.18 16.46 5.14
N ASP A 415 -9.87 17.21 6.01
CA ASP A 415 -10.84 18.25 5.63
C ASP A 415 -10.23 19.31 4.67
N ASP A 416 -8.95 19.16 4.36
CA ASP A 416 -8.12 19.88 3.42
C ASP A 416 -8.24 19.33 2.00
N LEU A 417 -9.46 19.38 1.43
CA LEU A 417 -9.51 20.15 0.19
C LEU A 417 -9.04 21.54 0.57
N SER A 418 -7.72 21.75 0.47
CA SER A 418 -7.05 22.93 1.00
C SER A 418 -7.84 24.14 0.55
N ASP A 419 -7.93 25.17 1.40
CA ASP A 419 -8.62 26.40 1.00
C ASP A 419 -8.10 26.93 -0.35
N LEU A 420 -6.86 26.57 -0.72
CA LEU A 420 -6.28 26.76 -2.04
C LEU A 420 -7.02 26.01 -3.15
N ALA A 421 -7.29 24.70 -3.02
CA ALA A 421 -8.09 23.93 -3.99
C ALA A 421 -9.49 24.52 -4.16
N ARG A 422 -10.18 24.84 -3.06
CA ARG A 422 -11.51 25.49 -3.11
C ARG A 422 -11.48 26.85 -3.81
N LYS A 423 -10.44 27.65 -3.58
CA LYS A 423 -10.23 28.94 -4.26
C LYS A 423 -9.92 28.74 -5.74
N SER A 424 -9.10 27.77 -6.07
CA SER A 424 -8.74 27.39 -7.45
C SER A 424 -10.01 27.03 -8.25
N TRP A 425 -10.88 26.18 -7.71
CA TRP A 425 -12.13 25.78 -8.39
C TRP A 425 -13.09 26.94 -8.63
N LYS A 426 -13.28 27.82 -7.64
CA LYS A 426 -14.09 29.04 -7.81
C LYS A 426 -13.51 29.93 -8.91
N GLN A 427 -12.19 29.95 -9.05
CA GLN A 427 -11.52 30.72 -10.08
C GLN A 427 -11.71 30.09 -11.47
N VAL A 428 -11.56 28.77 -11.61
CA VAL A 428 -11.79 28.06 -12.88
C VAL A 428 -13.22 28.27 -13.38
N ARG A 429 -14.23 28.10 -12.50
CA ARG A 429 -15.64 28.39 -12.83
C ARG A 429 -15.85 29.82 -13.32
N LYS A 430 -15.23 30.81 -12.66
CA LYS A 430 -15.31 32.22 -13.10
C LYS A 430 -14.65 32.44 -14.46
N LEU A 431 -13.52 31.79 -14.71
CA LEU A 431 -12.80 31.92 -15.98
C LEU A 431 -13.62 31.34 -17.14
N ILE A 432 -14.20 30.14 -16.97
CA ILE A 432 -15.04 29.51 -18.00
C ILE A 432 -16.26 30.39 -18.32
N LEU A 433 -17.01 30.83 -17.31
CA LEU A 433 -18.17 31.71 -17.52
C LEU A 433 -17.80 33.02 -18.23
N LYS A 434 -16.64 33.60 -17.89
CA LYS A 434 -16.12 34.80 -18.56
C LYS A 434 -15.66 34.51 -19.99
N GLY A 435 -15.10 33.33 -20.24
CA GLY A 435 -14.75 32.86 -21.57
C GLY A 435 -15.97 32.75 -22.47
N ARG A 436 -17.07 32.18 -21.97
CA ARG A 436 -18.34 32.09 -22.69
C ARG A 436 -18.94 33.45 -23.01
N GLU A 437 -18.98 34.36 -22.03
CA GLU A 437 -19.42 35.74 -22.23
C GLU A 437 -18.61 36.44 -23.35
N ARG A 438 -17.29 36.19 -23.39
CA ARG A 438 -16.39 36.71 -24.45
C ARG A 438 -16.61 36.05 -25.81
N ALA A 439 -17.02 34.78 -25.84
CA ALA A 439 -17.41 34.09 -27.06
C ALA A 439 -18.79 34.53 -27.59
N GLY A 440 -19.51 35.41 -26.87
CA GLY A 440 -20.86 35.84 -27.22
C GLY A 440 -21.96 34.84 -26.81
N GLU A 441 -21.63 33.89 -25.93
CA GLU A 441 -22.54 32.86 -25.45
C GLU A 441 -23.17 33.21 -24.09
N PRO A 442 -24.29 32.55 -23.72
CA PRO A 442 -24.87 32.68 -22.39
C PRO A 442 -23.87 32.34 -21.28
N ARG A 443 -23.93 33.11 -20.18
CA ARG A 443 -23.08 32.95 -19.00
C ARG A 443 -23.59 31.81 -18.10
N ASP A 444 -23.57 30.60 -18.63
CA ASP A 444 -23.93 29.36 -17.93
C ASP A 444 -22.92 28.23 -18.26
N PHE A 445 -23.15 27.01 -17.76
CA PHE A 445 -22.31 25.84 -18.05
C PHE A 445 -22.90 24.90 -19.12
N ASN A 446 -23.88 25.37 -19.90
CA ASN A 446 -24.47 24.61 -21.01
C ASN A 446 -23.67 24.82 -22.31
N PHE A 447 -22.46 24.28 -22.38
CA PHE A 447 -21.62 24.28 -23.58
C PHE A 447 -21.41 22.87 -24.14
#